data_AF-A0A5B8LVI6-F1
#
_entry.id   AF-A0A5B8LVI6-F1
#
_cell.length_a   1.000
_cell.length_b   1.000
_cell.length_c   1.000
_cell.angle_alpha   90.00
_cell.angle_beta   90.00
_cell.angle_gamma   90.00
#
_symmetry.space_group_name_H-M   'P 1'
#
loop_
_entity.id
_entity.type
_entity.pdbx_description
1 polymer ?
#
loop_
_entity_poly.entity_id
_entity_poly.type
_entity_poly.pdbx_seq_one_letter_code
_entity_poly.pdbx_strand_id
1 'polypeptide(L)'
;MTPLPEFDLHYPDGLALLDLGALIDPDAIPRTQHHLPLVEKLSRAIADIERLKQGWRPTPQDLAQAPLLSSWSFAGSLTPGGTYLSGIVTGHPTIQSGAFCTTSVLVAIEARSWTWARTASRFYRIEPGGPAARRR
;
A
#
# COMPACT_ATOMS: atom_id res chain seq x y z
N MET A 1 8.05 17.20 -9.67
CA MET A 1 7.49 16.31 -8.63
C MET A 1 6.13 15.84 -9.10
N THR A 2 5.90 14.54 -9.17
CA THR A 2 4.54 14.00 -9.37
C THR A 2 3.74 14.32 -8.11
N PRO A 3 2.57 14.97 -8.21
CA PRO A 3 1.76 15.23 -7.02
C PRO A 3 1.39 13.90 -6.36
N LEU A 4 1.43 13.87 -5.03
CA LEU A 4 0.90 12.73 -4.30
C LEU A 4 -0.59 12.57 -4.63
N PRO A 5 -1.08 11.32 -4.72
CA PRO A 5 -2.51 11.08 -4.74
C PRO A 5 -3.15 11.60 -3.45
N GLU A 6 -4.47 11.81 -3.50
CA GLU A 6 -5.26 12.25 -2.35
C GLU A 6 -5.15 11.20 -1.23
N PHE A 7 -4.44 11.55 -0.16
CA PHE A 7 -4.38 10.82 1.09
C PHE A 7 -5.03 11.68 2.17
N ASP A 8 -5.76 11.06 3.10
CA ASP A 8 -6.49 11.81 4.13
C ASP A 8 -5.53 12.45 5.14
N LEU A 9 -4.39 11.81 5.39
CA LEU A 9 -3.45 12.21 6.44
C LEU A 9 -2.02 12.27 5.92
N HIS A 10 -1.36 13.40 6.20
CA HIS A 10 0.04 13.66 5.89
C HIS A 10 0.81 14.01 7.16
N TYR A 11 1.88 13.27 7.43
CA TYR A 11 2.70 13.46 8.63
C TYR A 11 3.98 14.22 8.28
N PRO A 12 4.52 15.03 9.21
CA PRO A 12 5.74 15.79 8.96
C PRO A 12 6.93 14.92 8.56
N ASP A 13 6.99 13.68 9.02
CA ASP A 13 8.08 12.74 8.75
C ASP A 13 8.03 12.09 7.36
N GLY A 14 7.06 12.45 6.52
CA GLY A 14 6.95 11.96 5.14
C GLY A 14 5.96 10.82 4.94
N LEU A 15 5.30 10.34 6.00
CA LEU A 15 4.20 9.38 5.84
C LEU A 15 2.96 10.06 5.24
N ALA A 16 2.45 9.51 4.16
CA ALA A 16 1.11 9.80 3.64
C ALA A 16 0.24 8.55 3.75
N LEU A 17 -0.98 8.67 4.26
CA LEU A 17 -1.84 7.51 4.53
C LEU A 17 -3.33 7.81 4.34
N LEU A 18 -4.06 6.77 3.97
CA LEU A 18 -5.52 6.71 3.88
C LEU A 18 -6.06 6.19 5.22
N ASP A 19 -7.00 6.89 5.85
CA ASP A 19 -7.57 6.45 7.13
C ASP A 19 -8.64 5.38 6.90
N LEU A 20 -8.19 4.17 6.56
CA LEU A 20 -9.08 3.06 6.23
C LEU A 20 -10.04 2.69 7.36
N GLY A 21 -9.65 2.89 8.63
CA GLY A 21 -10.50 2.62 9.79
C GLY A 21 -11.64 3.64 9.94
N ALA A 22 -11.43 4.88 9.48
CA ALA A 22 -12.51 5.86 9.38
C ALA A 22 -13.47 5.56 8.21
N LEU A 23 -13.00 4.89 7.16
CA LEU A 23 -13.77 4.58 5.96
C LEU A 23 -14.52 3.25 6.02
N ILE A 24 -14.00 2.27 6.77
CA ILE A 24 -14.51 0.91 6.79
C ILE A 24 -14.51 0.37 8.22
N ASP A 25 -15.69 -0.03 8.71
CA ASP A 25 -15.83 -0.87 9.88
C ASP A 25 -15.79 -2.36 9.45
N PRO A 26 -14.70 -3.10 9.73
CA PRO A 26 -14.60 -4.50 9.36
C PRO A 26 -15.58 -5.39 10.15
N ASP A 27 -16.05 -4.95 11.32
CA ASP A 27 -17.00 -5.71 12.15
C ASP A 27 -18.44 -5.59 11.65
N ALA A 28 -18.73 -4.55 10.86
CA ALA A 28 -19.98 -4.40 10.13
C ALA A 28 -20.10 -5.38 8.93
N ILE A 29 -19.00 -6.02 8.51
CA ILE A 29 -19.01 -6.98 7.39
C ILE A 29 -19.47 -8.36 7.91
N PRO A 30 -20.51 -8.97 7.32
CA PRO A 30 -20.97 -10.29 7.73
C PRO A 30 -19.86 -11.34 7.65
N ARG A 31 -19.57 -12.02 8.77
CA ARG A 31 -18.51 -13.04 8.89
C ARG A 31 -18.97 -14.41 8.37
N THR A 32 -19.46 -14.45 7.13
CA THR A 32 -19.72 -15.73 6.43
C THR A 32 -18.42 -16.28 5.83
N GLN A 33 -18.36 -17.57 5.54
CA GLN A 33 -17.17 -18.23 4.96
C GLN A 33 -16.58 -17.50 3.74
N HIS A 34 -17.43 -16.85 2.93
CA HIS A 34 -17.03 -16.12 1.73
C HIS A 34 -16.35 -14.78 2.03
N HIS A 35 -16.64 -14.16 3.18
CA HIS A 35 -16.12 -12.83 3.54
C HIS A 35 -14.94 -12.88 4.51
N LEU A 36 -14.70 -14.01 5.20
CA LEU A 36 -13.61 -14.14 6.17
C LEU A 36 -12.24 -13.71 5.61
N PRO A 37 -11.80 -14.10 4.40
CA PRO A 37 -10.50 -13.68 3.89
C PRO A 37 -10.40 -12.16 3.68
N LEU A 38 -11.50 -11.51 3.31
CA LEU A 38 -11.56 -10.05 3.14
C LEU A 38 -11.50 -9.36 4.50
N VAL A 39 -12.29 -9.81 5.48
CA VAL A 39 -12.32 -9.25 6.83
C VAL A 39 -10.96 -9.35 7.49
N GLU A 40 -10.29 -10.50 7.40
CA GLU A 40 -8.94 -10.69 7.95
C GLU A 40 -7.92 -9.75 7.28
N LYS A 41 -7.99 -9.63 5.95
CA LYS A 41 -7.11 -8.75 5.19
C LYS A 41 -7.30 -7.28 5.60
N LEU A 42 -8.54 -6.82 5.69
CA LEU A 42 -8.87 -5.44 6.09
C LEU A 42 -8.45 -5.18 7.54
N SER A 43 -8.74 -6.11 8.45
CA SER A 43 -8.35 -6.00 9.86
C SER A 43 -6.83 -5.85 10.02
N ARG A 44 -6.04 -6.62 9.27
CA ARG A 44 -4.57 -6.48 9.26
C ARG A 44 -4.11 -5.14 8.70
N ALA A 45 -4.76 -4.64 7.64
CA ALA A 45 -4.45 -3.33 7.08
C ALA A 45 -4.77 -2.20 8.07
N ILE A 46 -5.92 -2.26 8.73
CA ILE A 46 -6.34 -1.29 9.77
C ILE A 46 -5.36 -1.31 10.94
N ALA A 47 -4.99 -2.50 11.44
CA ALA A 47 -4.02 -2.62 12.52
C ALA A 47 -2.65 -2.00 12.17
N ASP A 48 -2.18 -2.20 10.94
CA ASP A 48 -0.93 -1.55 10.48
C ASP A 48 -1.09 -0.03 10.37
N ILE A 49 -2.24 0.47 9.90
CA ILE A 49 -2.52 1.91 9.82
C ILE A 49 -2.51 2.55 11.21
N GLU A 50 -3.12 1.91 12.21
CA GLU A 50 -3.12 2.42 13.59
C GLU A 50 -1.70 2.46 14.18
N ARG A 51 -0.87 1.45 13.91
CA ARG A 51 0.56 1.48 14.30
C ARG A 51 1.31 2.63 13.63
N LEU A 52 1.05 2.87 12.34
CA LEU A 52 1.64 3.99 11.61
C LEU A 52 1.19 5.35 12.18
N LYS A 53 -0.10 5.50 12.53
CA LYS A 53 -0.63 6.70 13.19
C LYS A 53 0.04 6.96 14.55
N GLN A 54 0.38 5.90 15.29
CA GLN A 54 1.11 5.96 16.56
C GLN A 54 2.63 6.20 16.41
N GLY A 55 3.13 6.39 15.18
CA GLY A 55 4.52 6.74 14.91
C GLY A 55 5.45 5.54 14.62
N TRP A 56 4.94 4.30 14.66
CA TRP A 56 5.74 3.16 14.20
C TRP A 56 6.02 3.29 12.70
N ARG A 57 7.21 2.87 12.26
CA ARG A 57 7.59 2.80 10.84
C ARG A 57 8.25 1.44 10.58
N PRO A 58 8.00 0.80 9.42
CA PRO A 58 8.63 -0.46 9.10
C PRO A 58 10.14 -0.29 8.92
N THR A 59 10.90 -1.11 9.62
CA THR A 59 12.36 -1.20 9.47
C THR A 59 12.74 -2.07 8.26
N PRO A 60 14.00 -2.04 7.80
CA PRO A 60 14.47 -2.98 6.78
C PRO A 60 14.25 -4.45 7.17
N GLN A 61 14.33 -4.78 8.46
CA GLN A 61 14.08 -6.13 8.95
C GLN A 61 12.59 -6.51 8.85
N ASP A 62 11.68 -5.59 9.19
CA ASP A 62 10.23 -5.81 9.03
C ASP A 62 9.85 -6.04 7.55
N LEU A 63 10.61 -5.44 6.64
CA LEU A 63 10.38 -5.49 5.18
C LEU A 63 11.19 -6.59 4.48
N ALA A 64 11.96 -7.41 5.20
CA ALA A 64 12.88 -8.37 4.57
C ALA A 64 12.17 -9.37 3.63
N GLN A 65 10.93 -9.76 3.98
CA GLN A 65 10.09 -10.66 3.19
C GLN A 65 9.07 -9.93 2.32
N ALA A 66 9.09 -8.60 2.31
CA ALA A 66 8.18 -7.82 1.48
C ALA A 66 8.64 -7.87 0.01
N PRO A 67 7.69 -8.02 -0.94
CA PRO A 67 8.00 -7.96 -2.36
C PRO A 67 8.60 -6.60 -2.72
N LEU A 68 9.53 -6.59 -3.68
CA LEU A 68 10.08 -5.36 -4.24
C LEU A 68 9.25 -4.95 -5.46
N LEU A 69 8.86 -3.68 -5.51
CA LEU A 69 8.23 -3.05 -6.67
C LEU A 69 9.22 -2.07 -7.31
N SER A 70 9.67 -2.37 -8.53
CA SER A 70 10.59 -1.55 -9.32
C SER A 70 9.88 -0.93 -10.53
N SER A 71 10.50 0.09 -11.12
CA SER A 71 9.91 0.84 -12.26
C SER A 71 8.45 1.24 -12.02
N TRP A 72 8.15 1.64 -10.79
CA TRP A 72 6.79 1.76 -10.28
C TRP A 72 6.17 3.13 -10.58
N SER A 73 4.85 3.22 -10.61
CA SER A 73 4.12 4.49 -10.77
C SER A 73 2.77 4.46 -10.06
N PHE A 74 2.18 5.64 -9.82
CA PHE A 74 0.79 5.73 -9.37
C PHE A 74 -0.18 5.39 -10.50
N ALA A 75 -0.90 4.29 -10.34
CA ALA A 75 -2.01 3.91 -11.20
C ALA A 75 -3.31 4.58 -10.71
N GLY A 76 -4.08 5.12 -11.65
CA GLY A 76 -5.33 5.82 -11.37
C GLY A 76 -6.46 4.87 -10.97
N SER A 77 -7.50 5.45 -10.39
CA SER A 77 -8.68 4.79 -9.83
C SER A 77 -9.25 3.64 -10.67
N LEU A 78 -8.79 2.42 -10.38
CA LEU A 78 -9.51 1.19 -10.74
C LEU A 78 -10.89 1.14 -10.05
N THR A 79 -11.03 1.85 -8.93
CA THR A 79 -12.29 2.17 -8.27
C THR A 79 -12.30 3.66 -7.88
N PRO A 80 -13.46 4.33 -7.82
CA PRO A 80 -13.57 5.72 -7.37
C PRO A 80 -12.85 5.94 -6.03
N GLY A 81 -12.01 6.98 -5.95
CA GLY A 81 -11.24 7.32 -4.74
C GLY A 81 -10.08 6.37 -4.40
N GLY A 82 -9.90 5.28 -5.15
CA GLY A 82 -8.81 4.33 -4.93
C GLY A 82 -7.52 4.78 -5.62
N THR A 83 -6.41 4.74 -4.88
CA THR A 83 -5.05 4.88 -5.42
C THR A 83 -4.37 3.53 -5.46
N TYR A 84 -3.60 3.26 -6.52
CA TYR A 84 -2.88 2.01 -6.69
C TYR A 84 -1.44 2.27 -7.12
N LEU A 85 -0.57 1.30 -6.88
CA LEU A 85 0.77 1.27 -7.49
C LEU A 85 0.79 0.22 -8.60
N SER A 86 1.43 0.54 -9.72
CA SER A 86 1.78 -0.42 -10.76
C SER A 86 3.29 -0.44 -10.98
N GLY A 87 3.84 -1.58 -11.38
CA GLY A 87 5.29 -1.73 -11.57
C GLY A 87 5.69 -3.18 -11.79
N ILE A 88 7.01 -3.42 -11.85
CA ILE A 88 7.59 -4.75 -11.95
C ILE A 88 7.78 -5.30 -10.54
N VAL A 89 7.25 -6.49 -10.26
CA VAL A 89 7.33 -7.10 -8.93
C VAL A 89 8.34 -8.25 -8.89
N THR A 90 9.11 -8.35 -7.81
CA THR A 90 9.96 -9.50 -7.51
C THR A 90 9.78 -9.98 -6.07
N GLY A 91 9.94 -11.29 -5.83
CA GLY A 91 9.77 -11.88 -4.50
C GLY A 91 8.31 -11.91 -4.01
N HIS A 92 7.34 -11.81 -4.92
CA HIS A 92 5.93 -11.89 -4.57
C HIS A 92 5.49 -13.34 -4.35
N PRO A 93 4.69 -13.66 -3.31
CA PRO A 93 4.33 -15.05 -2.99
C PRO A 93 3.49 -15.74 -4.07
N THR A 94 2.77 -14.98 -4.88
CA THR A 94 1.81 -15.52 -5.88
C THR A 94 1.96 -14.93 -7.29
N ILE A 95 2.89 -13.99 -7.49
CA ILE A 95 3.09 -13.34 -8.81
C ILE A 95 4.51 -13.67 -9.23
N GLN A 96 4.67 -14.11 -10.47
CA GLN A 96 5.97 -14.45 -11.01
C GLN A 96 6.94 -13.26 -10.90
N SER A 97 8.16 -13.52 -10.43
CA SER A 97 9.22 -12.50 -10.38
C SER A 97 9.48 -11.91 -11.77
N GLY A 98 9.56 -10.59 -11.84
CA GLY A 98 9.73 -9.83 -13.09
C GLY A 98 8.42 -9.51 -13.81
N ALA A 99 7.27 -9.98 -13.32
CA ALA A 99 5.99 -9.64 -13.93
C ALA A 99 5.57 -8.20 -13.60
N PHE A 100 4.91 -7.55 -14.55
CA PHE A 100 4.20 -6.30 -14.30
C PHE A 100 2.91 -6.60 -13.53
N CYS A 101 2.63 -5.83 -12.47
CA CYS A 101 1.38 -5.94 -11.73
C CYS A 101 0.83 -4.57 -11.34
N THR A 102 -0.47 -4.55 -11.06
CA THR A 102 -1.09 -3.48 -10.28
C THR A 102 -1.43 -4.03 -8.91
N THR A 103 -1.03 -3.31 -7.88
CA THR A 103 -1.24 -3.68 -6.49
C THR A 103 -2.71 -3.56 -6.09
N SER A 104 -3.07 -4.03 -4.89
CA SER A 104 -4.32 -3.59 -4.25
C SER A 104 -4.21 -2.12 -3.82
N VAL A 105 -5.34 -1.53 -3.40
CA VAL A 105 -5.43 -0.13 -2.93
C VAL A 105 -4.24 0.22 -2.04
N LEU A 106 -3.56 1.31 -2.36
CA LEU A 106 -2.50 1.92 -1.59
C LEU A 106 -3.11 2.60 -0.37
N VAL A 107 -2.66 2.22 0.82
CA VAL A 107 -3.19 2.76 2.08
C VAL A 107 -2.16 3.56 2.87
N ALA A 108 -0.86 3.36 2.62
CA ALA A 108 0.19 4.25 3.13
C ALA A 108 1.44 4.21 2.24
N ILE A 109 2.21 5.30 2.24
CA ILE A 109 3.49 5.38 1.53
C ILE A 109 4.45 6.31 2.26
N GLU A 110 5.73 5.97 2.22
CA GLU A 110 6.81 6.87 2.65
C GLU A 110 7.18 7.78 1.47
N ALA A 111 6.82 9.05 1.56
CA ALA A 111 6.85 9.98 0.44
C ALA A 111 8.12 10.84 0.35
N ARG A 112 9.06 10.77 1.30
CA ARG A 112 10.33 11.50 1.21
C ARG A 112 11.38 10.71 0.45
N SER A 113 11.58 9.44 0.81
CA SER A 113 12.63 8.57 0.26
C SER A 113 12.10 7.45 -0.62
N TRP A 114 10.78 7.21 -0.63
CA TRP A 114 10.12 6.18 -1.44
C TRP A 114 10.67 4.79 -1.18
N THR A 115 10.85 4.45 0.09
CA THR A 115 11.48 3.17 0.47
C THR A 115 10.48 2.04 0.67
N TRP A 116 9.23 2.36 1.02
CA TRP A 116 8.19 1.38 1.24
C TRP A 116 6.78 1.93 1.00
N ALA A 117 5.84 1.00 0.78
CA ALA A 117 4.42 1.28 0.70
C ALA A 117 3.62 0.19 1.41
N ARG A 118 2.50 0.55 2.05
CA ARG A 118 1.48 -0.38 2.54
C ARG A 118 0.29 -0.32 1.60
N THR A 119 -0.06 -1.46 1.02
CA THR A 119 -1.31 -1.65 0.26
C THR A 119 -2.34 -2.32 1.17
N ALA A 120 -3.59 -2.51 0.76
CA ALA A 120 -4.56 -3.27 1.54
C ALA A 120 -4.11 -4.73 1.80
N SER A 121 -3.27 -5.31 0.93
CA SER A 121 -2.86 -6.72 1.03
C SER A 121 -1.54 -6.95 1.76
N ARG A 122 -0.54 -6.08 1.53
CA ARG A 122 0.81 -6.25 2.11
C ARG A 122 1.64 -4.97 2.05
N PHE A 123 2.75 -4.97 2.79
CA PHE A 123 3.87 -4.06 2.57
C PHE A 123 4.64 -4.43 1.30
N TYR A 124 5.19 -3.42 0.64
CA TYR A 124 6.14 -3.51 -0.45
C TYR A 124 7.39 -2.72 -0.11
N ARG A 125 8.55 -3.25 -0.47
CA ARG A 125 9.75 -2.44 -0.68
C ARG A 125 9.60 -1.73 -2.01
N ILE A 126 9.99 -0.47 -2.05
CA ILE A 126 9.88 0.37 -3.25
C ILE A 126 11.28 0.69 -3.75
N GLU A 127 11.49 0.55 -5.06
CA GLU A 127 12.76 0.94 -5.67
C GLU A 127 12.95 2.47 -5.53
N PRO A 128 14.10 2.92 -5.00
CA PRO A 128 14.41 4.35 -4.89
C PRO A 128 14.44 5.04 -6.25
N GLY A 129 14.18 6.35 -6.27
CA GLY A 129 14.13 7.15 -7.49
C GLY A 129 12.76 7.77 -7.78
N GLY A 130 11.76 7.44 -6.95
CA GLY A 130 10.41 7.97 -7.06
C GLY A 130 9.59 7.32 -8.17
N PRO A 131 8.33 7.74 -8.35
CA PRO A 131 7.45 7.17 -9.35
C PRO A 131 8.01 7.45 -10.76
N ALA A 132 8.13 6.41 -11.56
CA ALA A 132 8.39 6.52 -12.99
C ALA A 132 7.33 7.40 -13.66
N ALA A 133 7.74 8.14 -14.69
CA ALA A 133 6.81 8.88 -15.52
C ALA A 133 5.74 7.91 -16.05
N ARG A 134 4.45 8.27 -15.90
CA ARG A 134 3.32 7.47 -16.37
C ARG A 134 3.56 7.09 -17.83
N ARG A 135 3.77 5.80 -18.11
CA ARG A 135 3.72 5.28 -19.47
C ARG A 135 2.24 5.27 -19.86
N ARG A 136 1.88 6.14 -20.79
CA ARG A 136 0.55 6.20 -21.41
C ARG A 136 0.31 4.95 -22.26
#